data_AF-A0A818T263-F1
#
_entry.id   AF-A0A818T263-F1
#
_cell.length_a   1.000
_cell.length_b   1.000
_cell.length_c   1.000
_cell.angle_alpha   90.00
_cell.angle_beta   90.00
_cell.angle_gamma   90.00
#
_symmetry.space_group_name_H-M   'P 1'
#
loop_
_entity.id
_entity.type
_entity.pdbx_description
1 polymer ?
#
loop_
_entity_poly.entity_id
_entity_poly.type
_entity_poly.pdbx_seq_one_letter_code
_entity_poly.pdbx_strand_id
1 'polypeptide(L)'
;MDQEEMLSDTVRKNLQDLRRYVDNQDASSANRCLAELLKKIRPLHVQEIQRLIDKAKAAAKVIEDQDVILLIGETGTGKSTTIQFLAGCQMEKKKVEVENGRFLEHVEAVEPIKNPELRRIISSPRNKSETRYITPVTVPLRDIFGSHETGEFIICDAPGFGDTAGPEVDIANGVGVIEAIRGCKSVKILALSSYKSLGDRGQGIQKLTHLLINMMRDIEDRLGSIFYGFTKYPSSSDISALLIDVKISKVDTDPLLRSDSAFVAVLTDMINKTKVGVEKIDPLSGDPKRTIERLKQVRGIMYPRDVFQFSMSENTQACIASQKSCSCEALLEQCEDIE
;
A
#
# COMPACT_ATOMS: atom_id res chain seq x y z
N MET A 1 25.04 11.56 -28.13
CA MET A 1 25.79 11.25 -26.90
C MET A 1 25.03 10.10 -26.27
N ASP A 2 25.60 8.91 -26.32
CA ASP A 2 24.91 7.69 -25.93
C ASP A 2 24.64 7.66 -24.43
N GLN A 3 23.54 7.01 -24.02
CA GLN A 3 23.17 6.90 -22.59
C GLN A 3 24.27 6.21 -21.77
N GLU A 4 25.02 5.29 -22.37
CA GLU A 4 26.16 4.60 -21.74
C GLU A 4 27.34 5.56 -21.47
N GLU A 5 27.62 6.47 -22.40
CA GLU A 5 28.69 7.46 -22.30
C GLU A 5 28.41 8.47 -21.16
N MET A 6 27.15 8.90 -21.03
CA MET A 6 26.70 9.76 -19.92
C MET A 6 26.72 9.06 -18.56
N LEU A 7 26.39 7.77 -18.51
CA LEU A 7 26.42 6.98 -17.28
C LEU A 7 27.87 6.82 -16.79
N SER A 8 28.80 6.56 -17.72
CA SER A 8 30.24 6.41 -17.49
C SER A 8 30.87 7.66 -16.85
N ASP A 9 30.66 8.84 -17.44
CA ASP A 9 31.24 10.10 -16.90
C ASP A 9 30.69 10.45 -15.51
N THR A 10 29.42 10.15 -15.28
CA THR A 10 28.76 10.39 -14.01
C THR A 10 29.28 9.46 -12.91
N VAL A 11 29.50 8.18 -13.23
CA VAL A 11 30.09 7.20 -12.30
C VAL A 11 31.52 7.61 -11.95
N ARG A 12 32.32 7.98 -12.96
CA ARG A 12 33.71 8.44 -12.77
C ARG A 12 33.79 9.66 -11.86
N LYS A 13 32.92 10.65 -12.06
CA LYS A 13 32.83 11.83 -11.19
C LYS A 13 32.47 11.45 -9.75
N ASN A 14 31.47 10.59 -9.56
CA ASN A 14 31.07 10.15 -8.23
C ASN A 14 32.18 9.36 -7.51
N LEU A 15 33.00 8.58 -8.22
CA LEU A 15 34.17 7.91 -7.63
C LEU A 15 35.24 8.92 -7.18
N GLN A 16 35.48 9.97 -7.97
CA GLN A 16 36.40 11.05 -7.60
C GLN A 16 35.92 11.81 -6.36
N ASP A 17 34.63 12.14 -6.30
CA ASP A 17 34.02 12.79 -5.15
C ASP A 17 34.08 11.90 -3.90
N LEU A 18 33.81 10.59 -4.03
CA LEU A 18 33.93 9.62 -2.94
C LEU A 18 35.36 9.58 -2.37
N ARG A 19 36.37 9.50 -3.24
CA ARG A 19 37.79 9.53 -2.84
C ARG A 19 38.10 10.80 -2.05
N ARG A 20 37.67 11.95 -2.56
CA ARG A 20 37.83 13.25 -1.88
C ARG A 20 37.15 13.26 -0.50
N TYR A 21 35.96 12.71 -0.34
CA TYR A 21 35.28 12.68 0.97
C TYR A 21 35.97 11.76 1.97
N VAL A 22 36.49 10.61 1.51
CA VAL A 22 37.28 9.70 2.34
C VAL A 22 38.57 10.36 2.80
N ASP A 23 39.30 11.02 1.89
CA ASP A 23 40.55 11.72 2.19
C ASP A 23 40.33 12.85 3.22
N ASN A 24 39.18 13.53 3.15
CA ASN A 24 38.79 14.59 4.09
C ASN A 24 38.12 14.08 5.38
N GLN A 25 38.05 12.76 5.59
CA GLN A 25 37.37 12.12 6.74
C GLN A 25 35.90 12.53 6.92
N ASP A 26 35.22 12.95 5.85
CA ASP A 26 33.80 13.27 5.86
C ASP A 26 32.97 12.02 5.59
N ALA A 27 32.78 11.21 6.64
CA ALA A 27 32.04 9.96 6.58
C ALA A 27 30.58 10.13 6.13
N SER A 28 29.94 11.27 6.45
CA SER A 28 28.54 11.50 6.08
C SER A 28 28.41 11.74 4.57
N SER A 29 29.28 12.56 4.00
CA SER A 29 29.30 12.82 2.56
C SER A 29 29.79 11.60 1.77
N ALA A 30 30.79 10.87 2.28
CA ALA A 30 31.25 9.61 1.69
C ALA A 30 30.12 8.58 1.62
N ASN A 31 29.38 8.37 2.72
CA ASN A 31 28.25 7.43 2.75
C ASN A 31 27.14 7.85 1.78
N ARG A 32 26.83 9.14 1.66
CA ARG A 32 25.84 9.65 0.70
C ARG A 32 26.30 9.41 -0.75
N CYS A 33 27.55 9.73 -1.05
CA CYS A 33 28.13 9.55 -2.37
C CYS A 33 28.17 8.07 -2.78
N LEU A 34 28.57 7.19 -1.86
CA LEU A 34 28.56 5.75 -2.06
C LEU A 34 27.13 5.21 -2.29
N ALA A 35 26.15 5.69 -1.51
CA ALA A 35 24.76 5.30 -1.70
C ALA A 35 24.20 5.72 -3.07
N GLU A 36 24.55 6.91 -3.54
CA GLU A 36 24.18 7.38 -4.89
C GLU A 36 24.86 6.58 -6.00
N LEU A 37 26.15 6.27 -5.84
CA LEU A 37 26.91 5.45 -6.79
C LEU A 37 26.32 4.05 -6.89
N LEU A 38 26.07 3.40 -5.75
CA LEU A 38 25.44 2.08 -5.68
C LEU A 38 24.06 2.08 -6.32
N LYS A 39 23.26 3.14 -6.14
CA LYS A 39 21.94 3.26 -6.77
C LYS A 39 21.99 3.39 -8.30
N LYS A 40 23.08 3.95 -8.85
CA LYS A 40 23.29 4.06 -10.30
C LYS A 40 23.78 2.75 -10.91
N ILE A 41 24.74 2.10 -10.26
CA ILE A 41 25.35 0.84 -10.73
C ILE A 41 24.41 -0.35 -10.53
N ARG A 42 23.69 -0.34 -9.40
CA ARG A 42 22.74 -1.38 -9.02
C ARG A 42 21.40 -0.74 -8.63
N PRO A 43 20.60 -0.30 -9.61
CA PRO A 43 19.29 0.29 -9.39
C PRO A 43 18.32 -0.60 -8.61
N LEU A 44 18.49 -1.93 -8.69
CA LEU A 44 17.65 -2.91 -8.00
C LEU A 44 18.44 -3.75 -6.99
N HIS A 45 17.95 -3.80 -5.76
CA HIS A 45 18.49 -4.69 -4.73
C HIS A 45 17.82 -6.06 -4.75
N VAL A 46 18.29 -6.95 -5.63
CA VAL A 46 17.71 -8.30 -5.85
C VAL A 46 17.57 -9.12 -4.57
N GLN A 47 18.52 -9.02 -3.64
CA GLN A 47 18.49 -9.73 -2.35
C GLN A 47 17.32 -9.25 -1.47
N GLU A 48 17.01 -7.95 -1.49
CA GLU A 48 15.85 -7.40 -0.78
C GLU A 48 14.55 -7.86 -1.43
N ILE A 49 14.48 -7.87 -2.76
CA ILE A 49 13.31 -8.41 -3.49
C ILE A 49 13.05 -9.86 -3.08
N GLN A 50 14.08 -10.71 -3.12
CA GLN A 50 13.97 -12.12 -2.72
C GLN A 50 13.48 -12.27 -1.27
N ARG A 51 14.08 -11.50 -0.34
CA ARG A 51 13.68 -11.49 1.07
C ARG A 51 12.21 -11.09 1.25
N LEU A 52 11.74 -10.08 0.52
CA LEU A 52 10.34 -9.63 0.58
C LEU A 52 9.39 -10.67 -0.02
N ILE A 53 9.76 -11.32 -1.13
CA ILE A 53 9.00 -12.42 -1.73
C ILE A 53 8.89 -13.60 -0.77
N ASP A 54 9.98 -13.98 -0.08
CA ASP A 54 9.95 -15.10 0.87
C ASP A 54 9.03 -14.82 2.06
N LYS A 55 8.99 -13.57 2.53
CA LYS A 55 8.03 -13.14 3.55
C LYS A 55 6.58 -13.20 3.04
N ALA A 56 6.34 -12.74 1.82
CA ALA A 56 5.02 -12.83 1.21
C ALA A 56 4.57 -14.28 1.01
N LYS A 57 5.47 -15.19 0.62
CA LYS A 57 5.20 -16.64 0.54
C LYS A 57 4.87 -17.26 1.89
N ALA A 58 5.56 -16.85 2.95
CA ALA A 58 5.24 -17.31 4.30
C ALA A 58 3.84 -16.87 4.73
N ALA A 59 3.46 -15.62 4.41
CA ALA A 59 2.11 -15.11 4.62
C ALA A 59 1.06 -15.82 3.74
N ALA A 60 1.40 -16.14 2.49
CA ALA A 60 0.52 -16.85 1.56
C ALA A 60 0.03 -18.19 2.14
N LYS A 61 0.92 -18.95 2.78
CA LYS A 61 0.57 -20.24 3.42
C LYS A 61 -0.47 -20.11 4.52
N VAL A 62 -0.54 -18.96 5.21
CA VAL A 62 -1.52 -18.71 6.28
C VAL A 62 -2.90 -18.47 5.70
N ILE A 63 -2.97 -17.87 4.50
CA ILE A 63 -4.23 -17.46 3.85
C ILE A 63 -4.66 -18.38 2.70
N GLU A 64 -3.88 -19.42 2.43
CA GLU A 64 -4.18 -20.43 1.41
C GLU A 64 -5.50 -21.15 1.74
N ASP A 65 -6.37 -21.23 0.74
CA ASP A 65 -7.74 -21.78 0.86
C ASP A 65 -8.62 -21.13 1.96
N GLN A 66 -8.25 -19.92 2.43
CA GLN A 66 -9.04 -19.16 3.40
C GLN A 66 -9.91 -18.08 2.75
N ASP A 67 -10.98 -17.70 3.46
CA ASP A 67 -11.80 -16.53 3.16
C ASP A 67 -11.17 -15.29 3.85
N VAL A 68 -10.69 -14.31 3.08
CA VAL A 68 -9.93 -13.17 3.62
C VAL A 68 -10.57 -11.81 3.32
N ILE A 69 -10.28 -10.83 4.17
CA ILE A 69 -10.58 -9.41 3.96
C ILE A 69 -9.28 -8.68 3.65
N LEU A 70 -9.14 -8.18 2.42
CA LEU A 70 -7.97 -7.46 1.96
C LEU A 70 -8.18 -5.95 2.09
N LEU A 71 -7.32 -5.26 2.82
CA LEU A 71 -7.34 -3.80 2.90
C LEU A 71 -6.59 -3.18 1.73
N ILE A 72 -7.26 -2.27 1.03
CA ILE A 72 -6.72 -1.56 -0.13
C ILE A 72 -6.84 -0.06 0.09
N GLY A 73 -5.78 0.67 -0.24
CA GLY A 73 -5.76 2.13 -0.17
C GLY A 73 -4.34 2.67 -0.11
N GLU A 74 -4.18 3.96 -0.39
CA GLU A 74 -2.87 4.62 -0.37
C GLU A 74 -2.18 4.56 1.01
N THR A 75 -0.88 4.81 1.02
CA THR A 75 -0.13 5.03 2.26
C THR A 75 -0.73 6.22 3.03
N GLY A 76 -0.91 6.04 4.34
CA GLY A 76 -1.52 7.04 5.19
C GLY A 76 -3.07 7.05 5.24
N THR A 77 -3.77 6.21 4.46
CA THR A 77 -5.25 6.10 4.55
C THR A 77 -5.73 5.45 5.85
N GLY A 78 -4.84 4.84 6.64
CA GLY A 78 -5.17 4.27 7.95
C GLY A 78 -5.48 2.78 7.91
N LYS A 79 -4.93 2.02 6.95
CA LYS A 79 -5.07 0.55 6.87
C LYS A 79 -4.69 -0.15 8.19
N SER A 80 -3.45 0.00 8.63
CA SER A 80 -2.93 -0.64 9.85
C SER A 80 -3.71 -0.22 11.11
N THR A 81 -4.09 1.06 11.24
CA THR A 81 -4.96 1.54 12.32
C THR A 81 -6.36 0.92 12.25
N THR A 82 -6.93 0.75 11.06
CA THR A 82 -8.22 0.10 10.85
C THR A 82 -8.17 -1.38 11.23
N ILE A 83 -7.07 -2.08 10.93
CA ILE A 83 -6.89 -3.49 11.31
C ILE A 83 -6.87 -3.63 12.84
N GLN A 84 -6.08 -2.80 13.53
CA GLN A 84 -6.04 -2.80 15.00
C GLN A 84 -7.43 -2.55 15.59
N PHE A 85 -8.15 -1.55 15.07
CA PHE A 85 -9.52 -1.25 15.47
C PHE A 85 -10.49 -2.42 15.23
N LEU A 86 -10.51 -2.98 14.02
CA LEU A 86 -11.37 -4.12 13.67
C LEU A 86 -10.99 -5.40 14.43
N ALA A 87 -9.74 -5.53 14.87
CA ALA A 87 -9.29 -6.60 15.74
C ALA A 87 -9.64 -6.39 17.23
N GLY A 88 -10.40 -5.32 17.54
CA GLY A 88 -10.92 -5.08 18.89
C GLY A 88 -9.93 -4.41 19.84
N CYS A 89 -8.84 -3.83 19.31
CA CYS A 89 -7.96 -3.00 20.13
C CYS A 89 -8.71 -1.76 20.61
N GLN A 90 -8.50 -1.42 21.89
CA GLN A 90 -8.80 -0.08 22.37
C GLN A 90 -7.80 0.89 21.73
N MET A 91 -8.29 2.00 21.20
CA MET A 91 -7.46 2.97 20.49
C MET A 91 -7.41 4.28 21.27
N GLU A 92 -6.27 4.96 21.22
CA GLU A 92 -6.11 6.27 21.83
C GLU A 92 -5.33 7.23 20.93
N LYS A 93 -5.44 8.52 21.25
CA LYS A 93 -4.71 9.58 20.55
C LYS A 93 -3.47 9.93 21.36
N LYS A 94 -2.29 9.67 20.80
CA LYS A 94 -1.00 10.04 21.39
C LYS A 94 -0.33 11.18 20.64
N LYS A 95 0.50 11.95 21.34
CA LYS A 95 1.46 12.89 20.73
C LYS A 95 2.80 12.19 20.59
N VAL A 96 3.24 12.02 19.36
CA VAL A 96 4.49 11.32 19.02
C VAL A 96 5.49 12.34 18.50
N GLU A 97 6.67 12.38 19.09
CA GLU A 97 7.77 13.21 18.58
C GLU A 97 8.29 12.58 17.27
N VAL A 98 8.29 13.37 16.20
CA VAL A 98 8.74 12.90 14.88
C VAL A 98 10.16 13.31 14.57
N GLU A 99 10.51 14.60 14.73
CA GLU A 99 11.84 15.17 14.46
C GLU A 99 12.02 16.50 15.21
N ASN A 100 13.18 16.70 15.85
CA ASN A 100 13.64 17.99 16.42
C ASN A 100 12.57 18.72 17.28
N GLY A 101 11.93 18.04 18.24
CA GLY A 101 10.90 18.63 19.09
C GLY A 101 9.56 18.89 18.40
N ARG A 102 9.35 18.43 17.16
CA ARG A 102 8.04 18.45 16.50
C ARG A 102 7.22 17.23 16.89
N PHE A 103 5.99 17.46 17.32
CA PHE A 103 5.05 16.42 17.68
C PHE A 103 3.92 16.32 16.65
N LEU A 104 3.58 15.10 16.27
CA LEU A 104 2.37 14.81 15.51
C LEU A 104 1.40 14.02 16.38
N GLU A 105 0.12 14.29 16.18
CA GLU A 105 -0.92 13.46 16.77
C GLU A 105 -1.08 12.17 15.95
N HIS A 106 -1.09 11.05 16.66
CA HIS A 106 -1.21 9.70 16.10
C HIS A 106 -2.29 8.91 16.81
N VAL A 107 -2.96 8.02 16.10
CA VAL A 107 -3.93 7.08 16.68
C VAL A 107 -3.31 5.70 16.68
N GLU A 108 -3.18 5.12 17.86
CA GLU A 108 -2.53 3.82 18.09
C GLU A 108 -3.33 2.96 19.08
N ALA A 109 -3.06 1.67 19.08
CA ALA A 109 -3.64 0.73 20.03
C ALA A 109 -3.06 0.93 21.44
N VAL A 110 -3.92 0.82 22.45
CA VAL A 110 -3.54 0.81 23.86
C VAL A 110 -2.94 -0.56 24.20
N GLU A 111 -1.81 -0.56 24.90
CA GLU A 111 -1.18 -1.77 25.41
C GLU A 111 -1.84 -2.24 26.73
N PRO A 112 -1.89 -3.55 27.02
CA PRO A 112 -1.34 -4.65 26.23
C PRO A 112 -2.24 -5.09 25.07
N ILE A 113 -1.66 -5.31 23.89
CA ILE A 113 -2.37 -5.91 22.75
C ILE A 113 -2.60 -7.41 23.00
N LYS A 114 -3.88 -7.83 23.01
CA LYS A 114 -4.31 -9.22 23.26
C LYS A 114 -3.89 -10.18 22.14
N ASN A 115 -4.09 -9.79 20.88
CA ASN A 115 -3.74 -10.61 19.73
C ASN A 115 -2.24 -10.40 19.38
N PRO A 116 -1.38 -11.42 19.52
CA PRO A 116 0.06 -11.26 19.28
C PRO A 116 0.40 -10.98 17.80
N GLU A 117 -0.45 -11.35 16.84
CA GLU A 117 -0.22 -11.10 15.41
C GLU A 117 -0.26 -9.60 15.09
N LEU A 118 -1.07 -8.83 15.83
CA LEU A 118 -1.17 -7.37 15.69
C LEU A 118 0.13 -6.63 16.04
N ARG A 119 1.06 -7.27 16.76
CA ARG A 119 2.39 -6.67 17.02
C ARG A 119 3.21 -6.45 15.75
N ARG A 120 2.86 -7.14 14.67
CA ARG A 120 3.46 -6.97 13.34
C ARG A 120 2.79 -5.87 12.53
N ILE A 121 1.62 -5.40 12.96
CA ILE A 121 0.87 -4.31 12.35
C ILE A 121 1.32 -3.00 12.98
N ILE A 122 2.21 -2.29 12.29
CA ILE A 122 2.80 -1.04 12.77
C ILE A 122 2.02 0.13 12.18
N SER A 123 1.43 0.97 13.04
CA SER A 123 0.88 2.27 12.65
C SER A 123 1.88 3.37 13.00
N SER A 124 2.09 4.33 12.09
CA SER A 124 3.07 5.40 12.27
C SER A 124 2.45 6.75 11.87
N PRO A 125 2.81 7.85 12.56
CA PRO A 125 2.44 9.20 12.13
C PRO A 125 3.22 9.67 10.89
N ARG A 126 4.28 8.95 10.49
CA ARG A 126 5.12 9.29 9.34
C ARG A 126 4.45 8.84 8.05
N ASN A 127 4.59 9.63 7.00
CA ASN A 127 4.05 9.32 5.67
C ASN A 127 4.97 8.37 4.88
N LYS A 128 5.41 7.28 5.52
CA LYS A 128 6.19 6.19 4.91
C LYS A 128 5.49 4.88 5.20
N SER A 129 5.47 3.99 4.21
CA SER A 129 4.88 2.68 4.36
C SER A 129 5.78 1.78 5.21
N GLU A 130 5.25 1.34 6.35
CA GLU A 130 5.91 0.36 7.23
C GLU A 130 5.56 -1.08 6.78
N THR A 131 4.44 -1.26 6.09
CA THR A 131 3.98 -2.54 5.54
C THR A 131 4.69 -2.78 4.19
N ARG A 132 5.51 -3.82 4.09
CA ARG A 132 6.30 -4.14 2.88
C ARG A 132 5.94 -5.48 2.22
N TYR A 133 5.01 -6.21 2.81
CA TYR A 133 4.51 -7.50 2.35
C TYR A 133 3.15 -7.74 3.03
N ILE A 134 2.33 -8.58 2.41
CA ILE A 134 1.02 -8.94 2.96
C ILE A 134 1.18 -9.55 4.35
N THR A 135 0.47 -9.00 5.33
CA THR A 135 0.50 -9.47 6.72
C THR A 135 -0.92 -9.85 7.14
N PRO A 136 -1.25 -11.15 7.20
CA PRO A 136 -2.53 -11.61 7.71
C PRO A 136 -2.59 -11.47 9.23
N VAL A 137 -3.78 -11.16 9.71
CA VAL A 137 -4.16 -11.14 11.12
C VAL A 137 -5.45 -11.94 11.26
N THR A 138 -5.38 -13.03 12.01
CA THR A 138 -6.52 -13.86 12.36
C THR A 138 -7.20 -13.27 13.60
N VAL A 139 -8.47 -12.92 13.48
CA VAL A 139 -9.26 -12.30 14.56
C VAL A 139 -10.38 -13.23 14.98
N PRO A 140 -10.33 -13.79 16.21
CA PRO A 140 -11.44 -14.55 16.77
C PRO A 140 -12.68 -13.67 16.95
N LEU A 141 -13.84 -14.12 16.48
CA LEU A 141 -15.10 -13.36 16.61
C LEU A 141 -15.46 -13.09 18.07
N ARG A 142 -15.09 -14.01 18.98
CA ARG A 142 -15.29 -13.84 20.42
C ARG A 142 -14.59 -12.61 21.02
N ASP A 143 -13.48 -12.18 20.42
CA ASP A 143 -12.70 -11.04 20.92
C ASP A 143 -13.40 -9.72 20.60
N ILE A 144 -14.31 -9.74 19.61
CA ILE A 144 -15.09 -8.59 19.16
C ILE A 144 -16.50 -8.64 19.75
N PHE A 145 -17.23 -9.74 19.53
CA PHE A 145 -18.66 -9.85 19.83
C PHE A 145 -18.96 -10.46 21.20
N GLY A 146 -17.98 -11.09 21.84
CA GLY A 146 -18.10 -11.74 23.15
C GLY A 146 -18.09 -13.27 23.08
N SER A 147 -18.02 -13.92 24.24
CA SER A 147 -17.72 -15.37 24.37
C SER A 147 -18.70 -16.34 23.70
N HIS A 148 -19.88 -15.88 23.29
CA HIS A 148 -20.91 -16.70 22.64
C HIS A 148 -20.70 -16.85 21.13
N GLU A 149 -19.89 -15.99 20.51
CA GLU A 149 -19.62 -16.04 19.07
C GLU A 149 -18.44 -16.96 18.76
N THR A 150 -18.64 -17.85 17.79
CA THR A 150 -17.64 -18.84 17.37
C THR A 150 -17.12 -18.53 15.97
N GLY A 151 -15.86 -18.89 15.72
CA GLY A 151 -15.19 -18.67 14.44
C GLY A 151 -14.28 -17.45 14.46
N GLU A 152 -13.73 -17.15 13.29
CA GLU A 152 -12.73 -16.12 13.09
C GLU A 152 -12.85 -15.54 11.69
N PHE A 153 -12.18 -14.42 11.47
CA PHE A 153 -11.97 -13.87 10.15
C PHE A 153 -10.51 -13.45 10.02
N ILE A 154 -9.99 -13.48 8.80
CA ILE A 154 -8.63 -13.07 8.51
C ILE A 154 -8.67 -11.73 7.79
N ILE A 155 -7.97 -10.74 8.37
CA ILE A 155 -7.73 -9.45 7.73
C ILE A 155 -6.29 -9.37 7.28
N CYS A 156 -6.07 -8.96 6.03
CA CYS A 156 -4.74 -8.78 5.47
C CYS A 156 -4.40 -7.30 5.37
N ASP A 157 -3.32 -6.89 6.04
CA ASP A 157 -2.65 -5.63 5.71
C ASP A 157 -1.84 -5.87 4.44
N ALA A 158 -2.25 -5.26 3.33
CA ALA A 158 -1.44 -5.23 2.14
C ALA A 158 -0.66 -3.90 2.09
N PRO A 159 0.61 -3.93 1.65
CA PRO A 159 1.30 -2.72 1.25
C PRO A 159 0.46 -1.97 0.20
N GLY A 160 0.55 -0.64 0.15
CA GLY A 160 -0.16 0.10 -0.90
C GLY A 160 0.33 -0.38 -2.26
N PHE A 161 -0.55 -0.83 -3.16
CA PHE A 161 -0.13 -1.03 -4.55
C PHE A 161 0.20 0.36 -5.16
N GLY A 162 1.33 0.48 -5.86
CA GLY A 162 1.87 1.80 -6.22
C GLY A 162 2.53 2.57 -5.06
N ASP A 163 2.94 1.87 -3.98
CA ASP A 163 3.72 2.46 -2.90
C ASP A 163 5.02 3.09 -3.44
N THR A 164 5.39 4.25 -2.91
CA THR A 164 6.63 4.96 -3.23
C THR A 164 7.83 4.44 -2.42
N ALA A 165 7.67 3.30 -1.75
CA ALA A 165 8.69 2.71 -0.88
C ALA A 165 9.91 2.15 -1.64
N GLY A 166 9.86 2.14 -2.98
CA GLY A 166 10.96 1.76 -3.86
C GLY A 166 10.55 0.67 -4.86
N PRO A 167 11.28 0.54 -5.98
CA PRO A 167 10.98 -0.45 -7.00
C PRO A 167 11.06 -1.89 -6.46
N GLU A 168 11.90 -2.17 -5.46
CA GLU A 168 11.99 -3.50 -4.86
C GLU A 168 10.70 -3.91 -4.14
N VAL A 169 10.09 -2.97 -3.41
CA VAL A 169 8.83 -3.21 -2.70
C VAL A 169 7.70 -3.38 -3.70
N ASP A 170 7.65 -2.57 -4.75
CA ASP A 170 6.63 -2.69 -5.79
C ASP A 170 6.73 -4.02 -6.56
N ILE A 171 7.95 -4.48 -6.89
CA ILE A 171 8.18 -5.82 -7.47
C ILE A 171 7.72 -6.92 -6.51
N ALA A 172 8.15 -6.86 -5.25
CA ALA A 172 7.79 -7.86 -4.26
C ALA A 172 6.28 -7.89 -3.97
N ASN A 173 5.60 -6.74 -4.06
CA ASN A 173 4.15 -6.63 -3.94
C ASN A 173 3.46 -7.25 -5.14
N GLY A 174 3.89 -6.87 -6.35
CA GLY A 174 3.35 -7.42 -7.58
C GLY A 174 3.45 -8.94 -7.60
N VAL A 175 4.60 -9.51 -7.22
CA VAL A 175 4.81 -10.98 -7.26
C VAL A 175 4.21 -11.63 -6.02
N GLY A 176 4.66 -11.23 -4.84
CA GLY A 176 4.38 -11.95 -3.59
C GLY A 176 2.96 -11.74 -3.07
N VAL A 177 2.44 -10.51 -3.12
CA VAL A 177 1.09 -10.21 -2.57
C VAL A 177 0.01 -10.76 -3.50
N ILE A 178 0.14 -10.55 -4.81
CA ILE A 178 -0.82 -11.11 -5.78
C ILE A 178 -0.83 -12.63 -5.72
N GLU A 179 0.32 -13.30 -5.74
CA GLU A 179 0.35 -14.77 -5.65
C GLU A 179 -0.25 -15.28 -4.33
N ALA A 180 -0.03 -14.58 -3.22
CA ALA A 180 -0.66 -14.91 -1.94
C ALA A 180 -2.19 -14.82 -2.01
N ILE A 181 -2.72 -13.73 -2.57
CA ILE A 181 -4.16 -13.50 -2.72
C ILE A 181 -4.78 -14.51 -3.68
N ARG A 182 -4.08 -14.88 -4.77
CA ARG A 182 -4.53 -15.87 -5.76
C ARG A 182 -4.68 -17.28 -5.19
N GLY A 183 -4.03 -17.58 -4.07
CA GLY A 183 -4.17 -18.84 -3.33
C GLY A 183 -5.32 -18.86 -2.31
N CYS A 184 -6.01 -17.73 -2.09
CA CYS A 184 -7.15 -17.68 -1.15
C CYS A 184 -8.40 -18.36 -1.75
N LYS A 185 -9.29 -18.86 -0.90
CA LYS A 185 -10.59 -19.40 -1.32
C LYS A 185 -11.53 -18.29 -1.80
N SER A 186 -11.62 -17.20 -1.03
CA SER A 186 -12.31 -15.99 -1.46
C SER A 186 -11.72 -14.73 -0.84
N VAL A 187 -11.90 -13.60 -1.53
CA VAL A 187 -11.33 -12.31 -1.10
C VAL A 187 -12.42 -11.23 -1.09
N LYS A 188 -12.62 -10.60 0.06
CA LYS A 188 -13.42 -9.36 0.18
C LYS A 188 -12.48 -8.16 0.18
N ILE A 189 -12.86 -7.08 -0.48
CA ILE A 189 -12.05 -5.86 -0.52
C ILE A 189 -12.61 -4.84 0.47
N LEU A 190 -11.78 -4.39 1.42
CA LEU A 190 -12.02 -3.20 2.22
C LEU A 190 -11.20 -2.04 1.64
N ALA A 191 -11.83 -1.25 0.76
CA ALA A 191 -11.21 -0.12 0.08
C ALA A 191 -11.30 1.15 0.93
N LEU A 192 -10.17 1.63 1.44
CA LEU A 192 -10.08 2.77 2.34
C LEU A 192 -9.73 4.06 1.60
N SER A 193 -10.57 5.07 1.79
CA SER A 193 -10.28 6.46 1.43
C SER A 193 -10.18 7.29 2.72
N SER A 194 -9.18 8.17 2.80
CA SER A 194 -9.07 9.10 3.93
C SER A 194 -9.38 10.53 3.51
N TYR A 195 -9.92 11.33 4.44
CA TYR A 195 -10.16 12.75 4.18
C TYR A 195 -8.85 13.51 3.85
N LYS A 196 -7.76 13.16 4.53
CA LYS A 196 -6.44 13.76 4.27
C LYS A 196 -5.88 13.42 2.90
N SER A 197 -6.16 12.22 2.37
CA SER A 197 -5.72 11.79 1.04
C SER A 197 -6.57 12.38 -0.09
N LEU A 198 -7.71 13.03 0.22
CA LEU A 198 -8.58 13.60 -0.80
C LEU A 198 -7.87 14.69 -1.62
N GLY A 199 -6.91 15.39 -1.01
CA GLY A 199 -6.20 16.53 -1.61
C GLY A 199 -7.16 17.68 -1.96
N ASP A 200 -6.66 18.68 -2.69
CA ASP A 200 -7.46 19.86 -3.03
C ASP A 200 -8.64 19.55 -3.99
N ARG A 201 -8.65 18.35 -4.62
CA ARG A 201 -9.48 18.05 -5.79
C ARG A 201 -9.88 16.57 -5.99
N GLY A 202 -10.00 15.78 -4.92
CA GLY A 202 -10.46 14.39 -5.03
C GLY A 202 -9.42 13.37 -5.53
N GLN A 203 -8.13 13.72 -5.53
CA GLN A 203 -7.06 12.88 -6.07
C GLN A 203 -6.98 11.50 -5.40
N GLY A 204 -7.17 11.43 -4.07
CA GLY A 204 -7.17 10.16 -3.36
C GLY A 204 -8.25 9.18 -3.83
N ILE A 205 -9.41 9.68 -4.28
CA ILE A 205 -10.48 8.85 -4.85
C ILE A 205 -10.07 8.30 -6.22
N GLN A 206 -9.47 9.15 -7.06
CA GLN A 206 -8.98 8.72 -8.38
C GLN A 206 -7.92 7.64 -8.24
N LYS A 207 -6.94 7.86 -7.36
CA LYS A 207 -5.89 6.89 -7.11
C LYS A 207 -6.41 5.58 -6.53
N LEU A 208 -7.34 5.63 -5.58
CA LEU A 208 -8.00 4.41 -5.07
C LEU A 208 -8.75 3.67 -6.19
N THR A 209 -9.38 4.41 -7.10
CA THR A 209 -10.11 3.81 -8.24
C THR A 209 -9.14 3.11 -9.19
N HIS A 210 -8.07 3.78 -9.62
CA HIS A 210 -7.03 3.15 -10.44
C HIS A 210 -6.36 1.97 -9.74
N LEU A 211 -6.16 2.05 -8.43
CA LEU A 211 -5.61 0.96 -7.62
C LEU A 211 -6.44 -0.32 -7.75
N LEU A 212 -7.76 -0.19 -7.66
CA LEU A 212 -8.69 -1.31 -7.76
C LEU A 212 -8.71 -1.86 -9.20
N ILE A 213 -8.77 -0.99 -10.21
CA ILE A 213 -8.80 -1.36 -11.64
C ILE A 213 -7.52 -2.10 -12.04
N ASN A 214 -6.35 -1.59 -11.63
CA ASN A 214 -5.08 -2.21 -11.99
C ASN A 214 -4.92 -3.59 -11.36
N MET A 215 -5.48 -3.80 -10.16
CA MET A 215 -5.35 -5.04 -9.40
C MET A 215 -6.33 -6.13 -9.86
N MET A 216 -7.52 -5.77 -10.35
CA MET A 216 -8.60 -6.71 -10.65
C MET A 216 -9.06 -6.60 -12.10
N ARG A 217 -9.11 -7.74 -12.79
CA ARG A 217 -9.72 -7.86 -14.12
C ARG A 217 -11.24 -7.75 -14.01
N ASP A 218 -11.84 -7.15 -15.04
CA ASP A 218 -13.30 -7.03 -15.20
C ASP A 218 -13.96 -6.54 -13.91
N ILE A 219 -13.39 -5.47 -13.33
CA ILE A 219 -13.76 -4.95 -12.01
C ILE A 219 -15.25 -4.60 -11.92
N GLU A 220 -15.87 -4.22 -13.03
CA GLU A 220 -17.29 -3.94 -13.15
C GLU A 220 -18.16 -5.11 -12.65
N ASP A 221 -17.73 -6.36 -12.88
CA ASP A 221 -18.42 -7.56 -12.44
C ASP A 221 -18.07 -7.97 -11.01
N ARG A 222 -17.18 -7.21 -10.34
CA ARG A 222 -16.63 -7.51 -9.00
C ARG A 222 -16.96 -6.42 -7.98
N LEU A 223 -17.66 -5.36 -8.39
CA LEU A 223 -18.06 -4.25 -7.52
C LEU A 223 -18.81 -4.72 -6.26
N GLY A 224 -19.62 -5.78 -6.37
CA GLY A 224 -20.33 -6.38 -5.23
C GLY A 224 -19.44 -6.90 -4.10
N SER A 225 -18.14 -7.11 -4.35
CA SER A 225 -17.15 -7.59 -3.38
C SER A 225 -16.33 -6.48 -2.73
N ILE A 226 -16.56 -5.22 -3.14
CA ILE A 226 -15.84 -4.06 -2.65
C ILE A 226 -16.68 -3.37 -1.57
N PHE A 227 -16.08 -3.13 -0.42
CA PHE A 227 -16.66 -2.38 0.67
C PHE A 227 -15.82 -1.13 0.93
N TYR A 228 -16.43 0.05 0.84
CA TYR A 228 -15.73 1.32 0.93
C TYR A 228 -15.76 1.86 2.37
N GLY A 229 -14.59 1.98 2.98
CA GLY A 229 -14.40 2.57 4.30
C GLY A 229 -13.82 3.98 4.21
N PHE A 230 -14.38 4.91 4.95
CA PHE A 230 -13.97 6.32 4.94
C PHE A 230 -13.36 6.70 6.29
N THR A 231 -12.05 6.95 6.30
CA THR A 231 -11.28 7.24 7.52
C THR A 231 -10.98 8.73 7.64
N LYS A 232 -10.84 9.23 8.88
CA LYS A 232 -10.42 10.63 9.16
C LYS A 232 -11.38 11.70 8.61
N TYR A 233 -12.59 11.33 8.16
CA TYR A 233 -13.61 12.29 7.73
C TYR A 233 -14.27 12.93 8.95
N PRO A 234 -14.47 14.26 8.95
CA PRO A 234 -15.31 14.91 9.96
C PRO A 234 -16.71 14.29 10.02
N SER A 235 -17.30 14.25 11.22
CA SER A 235 -18.64 13.73 11.42
C SER A 235 -19.69 14.46 10.57
N SER A 236 -19.52 15.77 10.38
CA SER A 236 -20.38 16.64 9.56
C SER A 236 -20.21 16.47 8.05
N SER A 237 -19.17 15.78 7.56
CA SER A 237 -18.93 15.68 6.13
C SER A 237 -19.95 14.78 5.43
N ASP A 238 -20.54 15.29 4.35
CA ASP A 238 -21.34 14.50 3.41
C ASP A 238 -20.43 13.88 2.34
N ILE A 239 -20.13 12.59 2.53
CA ILE A 239 -19.24 11.84 1.64
C ILE A 239 -19.90 11.59 0.28
N SER A 240 -21.24 11.40 0.25
CA SER A 240 -21.95 11.19 -1.01
C SER A 240 -21.88 12.45 -1.87
N ALA A 241 -22.14 13.62 -1.28
CA ALA A 241 -22.03 14.90 -1.98
C ALA A 241 -20.60 15.14 -2.50
N LEU A 242 -19.59 14.82 -1.69
CA LEU A 242 -18.19 14.92 -2.08
C LEU A 242 -17.83 14.05 -3.28
N LEU A 243 -18.28 12.80 -3.30
CA LEU A 243 -18.02 11.89 -4.43
C LEU A 243 -18.74 12.33 -5.70
N ILE A 244 -19.95 12.88 -5.58
CA ILE A 244 -20.69 13.47 -6.70
C ILE A 244 -19.92 14.68 -7.26
N ASP A 245 -19.39 15.54 -6.39
CA ASP A 245 -18.57 16.69 -6.82
C ASP A 245 -17.30 16.23 -7.54
N VAL A 246 -16.63 15.18 -7.07
CA VAL A 246 -15.48 14.58 -7.77
C VAL A 246 -15.89 14.07 -9.16
N LYS A 247 -17.04 13.40 -9.28
CA LYS A 247 -17.55 12.94 -10.58
C LYS A 247 -17.77 14.11 -11.54
N ILE A 248 -18.49 15.14 -11.11
CA ILE A 248 -18.82 16.29 -11.95
C ILE A 248 -17.57 17.10 -12.31
N SER A 249 -16.72 17.40 -11.34
CA SER A 249 -15.59 18.32 -11.53
C SER A 249 -14.36 17.67 -12.19
N LYS A 250 -14.28 16.33 -12.22
CA LYS A 250 -13.13 15.59 -12.77
C LYS A 250 -13.48 14.60 -13.84
N VAL A 251 -14.43 13.73 -13.59
CA VAL A 251 -14.74 12.65 -14.53
C VAL A 251 -15.51 13.21 -15.72
N ASP A 252 -16.53 14.03 -15.47
CA ASP A 252 -17.37 14.55 -16.56
C ASP A 252 -16.65 15.61 -17.41
N THR A 253 -15.62 16.26 -16.86
CA THR A 253 -14.80 17.30 -17.51
C THR A 253 -13.55 16.76 -18.20
N ASP A 254 -13.10 15.55 -17.89
CA ASP A 254 -11.96 14.88 -18.51
C ASP A 254 -12.44 13.80 -19.49
N PRO A 255 -12.29 14.00 -20.82
CA PRO A 255 -12.74 13.02 -21.81
C PRO A 255 -12.14 11.63 -21.64
N LEU A 256 -10.89 11.52 -21.15
CA LEU A 256 -10.21 10.24 -20.96
C LEU A 256 -10.88 9.47 -19.82
N LEU A 257 -11.02 10.09 -18.64
CA LEU A 257 -11.69 9.47 -17.49
C LEU A 257 -13.16 9.17 -17.76
N ARG A 258 -13.85 10.05 -18.51
CA ARG A 258 -15.25 9.83 -18.89
C ARG A 258 -15.43 8.60 -19.78
N SER A 259 -14.45 8.32 -20.62
CA SER A 259 -14.46 7.17 -21.53
C SER A 259 -14.00 5.87 -20.88
N ASP A 260 -13.34 5.94 -19.72
CA ASP A 260 -12.91 4.79 -18.94
C ASP A 260 -14.11 4.18 -18.19
N SER A 261 -14.71 3.13 -18.77
CA SER A 261 -15.88 2.46 -18.22
C SER A 261 -15.65 1.91 -16.82
N ALA A 262 -14.48 1.33 -16.58
CA ALA A 262 -14.11 0.72 -15.31
C ALA A 262 -14.01 1.80 -14.22
N PHE A 263 -13.36 2.93 -14.54
CA PHE A 263 -13.27 4.07 -13.63
C PHE A 263 -14.65 4.63 -13.27
N VAL A 264 -15.49 4.88 -14.28
CA VAL A 264 -16.84 5.41 -14.08
C VAL A 264 -17.69 4.43 -13.27
N ALA A 265 -17.56 3.13 -13.49
CA ALA A 265 -18.30 2.10 -12.79
C ALA A 265 -17.92 2.05 -11.30
N VAL A 266 -16.63 2.04 -10.97
CA VAL A 266 -16.13 2.05 -9.58
C VAL A 266 -16.58 3.30 -8.83
N LEU A 267 -16.44 4.48 -9.44
CA LEU A 267 -16.86 5.72 -8.78
C LEU A 267 -18.38 5.76 -8.58
N THR A 268 -19.15 5.29 -9.56
CA THR A 268 -20.61 5.24 -9.48
C THR A 268 -21.08 4.24 -8.41
N ASP A 269 -20.41 3.09 -8.29
CA ASP A 269 -20.68 2.12 -7.23
C ASP A 269 -20.37 2.68 -5.84
N MET A 270 -19.24 3.38 -5.69
CA MET A 270 -18.89 4.08 -4.45
C MET A 270 -19.96 5.10 -4.05
N ILE A 271 -20.45 5.92 -4.99
CA ILE A 271 -21.56 6.86 -4.77
C ILE A 271 -22.84 6.12 -4.37
N ASN A 272 -23.20 5.05 -5.08
CA ASN A 272 -24.43 4.32 -4.78
C ASN A 272 -24.42 3.67 -3.40
N LYS A 273 -23.29 3.07 -3.00
CA LYS A 273 -23.14 2.48 -1.66
C LYS A 273 -23.18 3.51 -0.54
N THR A 274 -22.62 4.70 -0.75
CA THR A 274 -22.72 5.79 0.25
C THR A 274 -24.15 6.30 0.46
N LYS A 275 -25.02 6.21 -0.55
CA LYS A 275 -26.46 6.53 -0.41
C LYS A 275 -27.22 5.50 0.43
N VAL A 276 -26.86 4.21 0.32
CA VAL A 276 -27.46 3.14 1.15
C VAL A 276 -26.97 3.25 2.60
N GLY A 277 -25.68 3.53 2.76
CA GLY A 277 -25.11 3.79 4.07
C GLY A 277 -23.62 4.05 3.98
N VAL A 278 -23.19 5.18 4.53
CA VAL A 278 -21.77 5.51 4.65
C VAL A 278 -21.13 4.67 5.75
N GLU A 279 -19.96 4.11 5.48
CA GLU A 279 -19.10 3.50 6.50
C GLU A 279 -17.96 4.47 6.86
N LYS A 280 -18.20 5.30 7.89
CA LYS A 280 -17.14 6.12 8.49
C LYS A 280 -16.43 5.29 9.56
N ILE A 281 -15.16 4.99 9.33
CA ILE A 281 -14.33 4.26 10.30
C ILE A 281 -13.61 5.29 11.17
N ASP A 282 -14.06 5.41 12.41
CA ASP A 282 -13.41 6.20 13.45
C ASP A 282 -12.88 5.28 14.56
N PRO A 283 -11.57 4.99 14.58
CA PRO A 283 -10.98 4.13 15.60
C PRO A 283 -11.15 4.63 17.04
N LEU A 284 -11.36 5.93 17.26
CA LEU A 284 -11.43 6.52 18.61
C LEU A 284 -12.83 6.44 19.23
N SER A 285 -13.87 6.53 18.41
CA SER A 285 -15.27 6.60 18.88
C SER A 285 -16.21 5.56 18.27
N GLY A 286 -15.75 4.86 17.23
CA GLY A 286 -16.55 3.88 16.50
C GLY A 286 -16.64 2.52 17.20
N ASP A 287 -17.59 1.71 16.72
CA ASP A 287 -17.77 0.32 17.15
C ASP A 287 -17.32 -0.62 16.02
N PRO A 288 -16.27 -1.44 16.21
CA PRO A 288 -15.79 -2.36 15.18
C PRO A 288 -16.82 -3.44 14.83
N LYS A 289 -17.75 -3.78 15.74
CA LYS A 289 -18.79 -4.79 15.50
C LYS A 289 -19.64 -4.45 14.29
N ARG A 290 -20.10 -3.20 14.21
CA ARG A 290 -20.94 -2.71 13.11
C ARG A 290 -20.25 -2.86 11.75
N THR A 291 -18.97 -2.48 11.66
CA THR A 291 -18.20 -2.60 10.42
C THR A 291 -18.04 -4.07 10.03
N ILE A 292 -17.76 -4.95 11.00
CA ILE A 292 -17.57 -6.38 10.75
C ILE A 292 -18.88 -7.05 10.32
N GLU A 293 -20.02 -6.73 10.94
CA GLU A 293 -21.33 -7.24 10.54
C GLU A 293 -21.66 -6.88 9.08
N ARG A 294 -21.36 -5.64 8.68
CA ARG A 294 -21.53 -5.21 7.29
C ARG A 294 -20.58 -5.93 6.34
N LEU A 295 -19.31 -6.09 6.72
CA LEU A 295 -18.33 -6.86 5.94
C LEU A 295 -18.72 -8.34 5.79
N LYS A 296 -19.37 -8.94 6.79
CA LYS A 296 -19.90 -10.31 6.71
C LYS A 296 -20.91 -10.46 5.56
N GLN A 297 -21.72 -9.42 5.29
CA GLN A 297 -22.75 -9.42 4.24
C GLN A 297 -22.18 -9.25 2.82
N VAL A 298 -20.96 -8.73 2.68
CA VAL A 298 -20.29 -8.55 1.39
C VAL A 298 -19.93 -9.92 0.80
N ARG A 299 -20.20 -10.13 -0.49
CA ARG A 299 -19.82 -11.36 -1.19
C ARG A 299 -18.33 -11.35 -1.51
N GLY A 300 -17.60 -12.41 -1.18
CA GLY A 300 -16.20 -12.53 -1.57
C GLY A 300 -16.05 -12.78 -3.08
N ILE A 301 -14.92 -12.34 -3.63
CA ILE A 301 -14.45 -12.73 -4.96
C ILE A 301 -14.05 -14.20 -4.86
N MET A 302 -14.79 -15.07 -5.54
CA MET A 302 -14.46 -16.48 -5.67
C MET A 302 -13.39 -16.68 -6.75
N TYR A 303 -12.56 -17.72 -6.60
CA TYR A 303 -11.45 -18.02 -7.50
C TYR A 303 -10.53 -16.80 -7.76
N PRO A 304 -9.91 -16.22 -6.71
CA PRO A 304 -9.07 -15.02 -6.84
C PRO A 304 -7.97 -15.14 -7.90
N ARG A 305 -7.49 -16.36 -8.17
CA ARG A 305 -6.52 -16.67 -9.23
C ARG A 305 -6.86 -16.08 -10.60
N ASP A 306 -8.14 -16.01 -10.94
CA ASP A 306 -8.61 -15.58 -12.28
C ASP A 306 -8.89 -14.08 -12.35
N VAL A 307 -9.04 -13.43 -11.18
CA VAL A 307 -9.43 -12.02 -11.06
C VAL A 307 -8.23 -11.13 -10.78
N PHE A 308 -7.37 -11.51 -9.84
CA PHE A 308 -6.23 -10.69 -9.42
C PHE A 308 -5.08 -10.86 -10.38
N GLN A 309 -4.58 -9.73 -10.89
CA GLN A 309 -3.50 -9.70 -11.85
C GLN A 309 -2.27 -8.99 -11.31
N PHE A 310 -1.12 -9.41 -11.84
CA PHE A 310 0.14 -8.75 -11.60
C PHE A 310 0.12 -7.34 -12.20
N SER A 311 0.50 -6.34 -11.40
CA SER A 311 0.67 -4.95 -11.82
C SER A 311 1.93 -4.38 -11.19
N MET A 312 2.72 -3.66 -11.98
CA MET A 312 3.91 -2.91 -11.54
C MET A 312 3.76 -1.45 -11.95
N SER A 313 4.23 -0.52 -11.11
CA SER A 313 4.24 0.90 -11.45
C SER A 313 5.20 1.23 -12.59
N GLU A 314 4.93 2.32 -13.31
CA GLU A 314 5.80 2.80 -14.40
C GLU A 314 7.24 3.07 -13.93
N ASN A 315 7.39 3.61 -12.72
CA ASN A 315 8.71 3.84 -12.10
C ASN A 315 9.51 2.54 -11.95
N THR A 316 8.85 1.46 -11.52
CA THR A 316 9.48 0.14 -11.40
C THR A 316 9.85 -0.43 -12.76
N GLN A 317 8.99 -0.28 -13.76
CA GLN A 317 9.31 -0.70 -15.13
C GLN A 317 10.54 0.03 -15.67
N ALA A 318 10.64 1.35 -15.43
CA ALA A 318 11.82 2.14 -15.78
C ALA A 318 13.08 1.66 -15.05
N CYS A 319 13.00 1.40 -13.74
CA CYS A 319 14.13 0.85 -12.97
C CYS A 319 14.60 -0.52 -13.49
N ILE A 320 13.68 -1.41 -13.87
CA ILE A 320 14.02 -2.71 -14.48
C ILE A 320 14.72 -2.51 -15.83
N ALA A 321 14.24 -1.57 -16.66
CA ALA A 321 14.88 -1.25 -17.92
C ALA A 321 16.31 -0.71 -17.70
N SER A 322 16.51 0.20 -16.74
CA SER A 322 17.83 0.72 -16.37
C SER A 322 18.76 -0.36 -15.80
N GLN A 323 18.23 -1.33 -15.06
CA GLN A 323 19.03 -2.46 -14.57
C GLN A 323 19.59 -3.30 -15.73
N LYS A 324 18.82 -3.49 -16.81
CA LYS A 324 19.29 -4.22 -18.00
C LYS A 324 20.43 -3.49 -18.71
N SER A 325 20.35 -2.17 -18.83
CA SER A 325 21.43 -1.37 -19.42
C SER A 325 22.70 -1.34 -18.58
N CYS A 326 22.60 -1.41 -17.25
CA CYS A 326 23.79 -1.47 -16.38
C CYS A 326 24.45 -2.87 -16.31
N SER A 327 23.74 -3.93 -16.70
CA SER A 327 24.22 -5.32 -16.65
C SER A 327 24.89 -5.79 -17.95
N CYS A 328 24.86 -4.99 -19.02
CA CYS A 328 25.69 -5.20 -20.21
C CYS A 328 27.09 -4.65 -19.92
N GLU A 329 28.10 -5.55 -19.89
CA GLU A 329 29.59 -5.45 -20.02
C GLU A 329 30.38 -4.15 -19.70
N ALA A 330 29.79 -2.96 -19.70
CA ALA A 330 30.46 -1.66 -19.59
C ALA A 330 31.12 -1.35 -18.24
N LEU A 331 30.77 -2.05 -17.14
CA LEU A 331 31.36 -1.78 -15.83
C LEU A 331 32.63 -2.61 -15.54
N LEU A 332 32.85 -3.72 -16.25
CA LEU A 332 34.03 -4.56 -16.04
C LEU A 332 35.27 -4.00 -16.76
N GLU A 333 35.10 -3.38 -17.93
CA GLU A 333 36.22 -2.72 -18.64
C GLU A 333 36.72 -1.45 -17.93
N GLN A 334 35.88 -0.78 -17.13
CA GLN A 334 36.23 0.53 -16.55
C GLN A 334 36.89 0.46 -15.16
N CYS A 335 36.95 -0.72 -14.53
CA CYS A 335 37.67 -0.93 -13.29
C CYS A 335 39.13 -1.36 -13.51
N GLU A 336 39.52 -1.76 -14.72
CA GLU A 336 40.92 -2.09 -15.04
C GLU A 336 41.81 -0.83 -15.18
N ASP A 337 41.21 0.36 -15.34
CA ASP A 337 41.93 1.64 -15.48
C ASP A 337 42.11 2.41 -14.15
N ILE A 338 41.78 1.80 -13.00
CA ILE A 338 41.95 2.40 -11.66
C ILE A 338 42.87 1.51 -10.81
N GLU A 339 44.14 1.42 -11.22
CA GLU A 339 45.27 1.04 -10.33
C GLU A 339 46.06 2.29 -9.90
#